data_AF-A0A6N7CWV3-F1
#
_entry.id   AF-A0A6N7CWV3-F1
#
_cell.length_a   1.000
_cell.length_b   1.000
_cell.length_c   1.000
_cell.angle_alpha   90.00
_cell.angle_beta   90.00
_cell.angle_gamma   90.00
#
_symmetry.space_group_name_H-M   'P 1'
#
loop_
_entity.id
_entity.type
_entity.pdbx_description
1 polymer ?
#
loop_
_entity_poly.entity_id
_entity_poly.type
_entity_poly.pdbx_seq_one_letter_code
_entity_poly.pdbx_strand_id
1 'polypeptide(L)'
;MGLQAFHARAEVRDAALQRLAAHADAGRLAEGALLWNGAQGSVAGCLAETADAARWEDRLGLPRWLAYALDLLAAGAPARVEELLRGVAPGSDLARRGSRLICEVLDAMPLARVPGGALDEARGVVAALHRRLLRGGEADAAQWRAARRCAVRATDAAAPLPAGGQPQAPGAAWLRAAGGVVEAAAWDPLRSATAVAEVLRQRLLLHAMEADEDFGWTPEDDAQVRRLLGEMHAAHLAGRPQEQRTVFDFLEIEHAAVAARLRERNRHARAHALRGADQARALLGRVLRPAE
;
A
#
# COMPACT_ATOMS: atom_id res chain seq x y z
N MET A 1 -10.28 22.88 -17.58
CA MET A 1 -9.94 23.47 -16.27
C MET A 1 -9.22 22.43 -15.45
N GLY A 2 -8.06 22.76 -14.87
CA GLY A 2 -7.31 21.84 -14.03
C GLY A 2 -8.01 21.60 -12.69
N LEU A 3 -7.76 20.45 -12.09
CA LEU A 3 -8.30 20.10 -10.78
C LEU A 3 -7.56 20.89 -9.70
N GLN A 4 -8.23 21.87 -9.10
CA GLN A 4 -7.66 22.72 -8.04
C GLN A 4 -8.03 22.16 -6.67
N ALA A 5 -7.02 21.84 -5.85
CA ALA A 5 -7.24 21.29 -4.51
C ALA A 5 -8.26 22.11 -3.72
N PHE A 6 -9.29 21.45 -3.18
CA PHE A 6 -10.37 22.10 -2.43
C PHE A 6 -11.08 23.22 -3.19
N HIS A 7 -11.12 23.14 -4.52
CA HIS A 7 -11.67 24.18 -5.40
C HIS A 7 -11.07 25.57 -5.16
N ALA A 8 -9.80 25.63 -4.73
CA ALA A 8 -9.12 26.87 -4.31
C ALA A 8 -9.76 27.58 -3.10
N ARG A 9 -10.51 26.85 -2.27
CA ARG A 9 -11.28 27.37 -1.14
C ARG A 9 -10.87 26.68 0.15
N ALA A 10 -10.34 27.45 1.10
CA ALA A 10 -9.90 26.92 2.39
C ALA A 10 -11.08 26.33 3.20
N GLU A 11 -12.25 26.94 3.09
CA GLU A 11 -13.46 26.47 3.76
C GLU A 11 -13.91 25.08 3.30
N VAL A 12 -13.61 24.67 2.06
CA VAL A 12 -13.92 23.31 1.56
C VAL A 12 -13.01 22.29 2.25
N ARG A 13 -11.72 22.61 2.40
CA ARG A 13 -10.77 21.77 3.16
C ARG A 13 -11.21 21.65 4.61
N ASP A 14 -11.46 22.78 5.26
CA ASP A 14 -11.73 22.82 6.69
C ASP A 14 -13.06 22.11 7.03
N ALA A 15 -14.10 22.29 6.20
CA ALA A 15 -15.34 21.54 6.32
C ALA A 15 -15.15 20.03 6.12
N ALA A 16 -14.30 19.60 5.17
CA ALA A 16 -14.01 18.18 4.98
C ALA A 16 -13.30 17.58 6.19
N LEU A 17 -12.30 18.27 6.74
CA LEU A 17 -11.58 17.81 7.94
C LEU A 17 -12.50 17.78 9.17
N GLN A 18 -13.39 18.76 9.32
CA GLN A 18 -14.41 18.75 10.37
C GLN A 18 -15.36 17.56 10.24
N ARG A 19 -15.80 17.21 9.02
CA ARG A 19 -16.59 15.99 8.79
C ARG A 19 -15.81 14.75 9.23
N LEU A 20 -14.55 14.61 8.82
CA LEU A 20 -13.71 13.48 9.20
C LEU A 20 -13.60 13.35 10.72
N ALA A 21 -13.32 14.44 11.43
CA ALA A 21 -13.26 14.46 12.89
C ALA A 21 -14.59 14.01 13.52
N ALA A 22 -15.72 14.54 13.03
CA ALA A 22 -17.04 14.14 13.52
C ALA A 22 -17.40 12.66 13.24
N HIS A 23 -16.87 12.05 12.17
CA HIS A 23 -16.99 10.61 11.95
C HIS A 23 -16.09 9.81 12.89
N ALA A 24 -14.86 10.28 13.14
CA ALA A 24 -13.93 9.65 14.07
C ALA A 24 -14.48 9.64 15.51
N ASP A 25 -14.96 10.79 15.99
CA ASP A 25 -15.53 10.94 17.34
C ASP A 25 -16.78 10.07 17.54
N ALA A 26 -17.53 9.83 16.47
CA ALA A 26 -18.72 8.97 16.47
C ALA A 26 -18.40 7.47 16.26
N GLY A 27 -17.12 7.07 16.17
CA GLY A 27 -16.74 5.67 15.92
C GLY A 27 -17.18 5.14 14.55
N ARG A 28 -17.32 6.02 13.56
CA ARG A 28 -17.83 5.69 12.22
C ARG A 28 -16.73 5.36 11.19
N LEU A 29 -15.46 5.36 11.61
CA LEU A 29 -14.36 4.98 10.72
C LEU A 29 -14.28 3.46 10.56
N ALA A 30 -14.13 3.01 9.32
CA ALA A 30 -13.96 1.62 8.93
C ALA A 30 -12.83 1.50 7.91
N GLU A 31 -12.20 0.31 7.82
CA GLU A 31 -11.18 0.05 6.80
C GLU A 31 -11.81 -0.26 5.44
N GLY A 32 -11.16 0.18 4.38
CA GLY A 32 -11.61 -0.05 3.01
C GLY A 32 -11.21 1.11 2.10
N ALA A 33 -11.13 0.84 0.80
CA ALA A 33 -10.86 1.87 -0.19
C ALA A 33 -12.17 2.56 -0.61
N LEU A 34 -12.23 3.88 -0.42
CA LEU A 34 -13.37 4.74 -0.73
C LEU A 34 -14.70 4.18 -0.21
N LEU A 35 -14.68 3.63 1.01
CA LEU A 35 -15.84 2.99 1.62
C LEU A 35 -16.76 4.06 2.21
N TRP A 36 -18.04 4.05 1.85
CA TRP A 36 -19.08 4.81 2.55
C TRP A 36 -20.42 4.11 2.38
N ASN A 37 -21.05 3.71 3.48
CA ASN A 37 -22.36 3.04 3.47
C ASN A 37 -23.49 3.89 4.09
N GLY A 38 -23.23 5.18 4.36
CA GLY A 38 -24.16 6.09 5.03
C GLY A 38 -24.06 6.09 6.56
N ALA A 39 -23.52 5.03 7.17
CA ALA A 39 -23.31 4.93 8.61
C ALA A 39 -21.83 4.93 9.00
N GLN A 40 -20.99 4.25 8.22
CA GLN A 40 -19.55 4.14 8.40
C GLN A 40 -18.82 4.30 7.08
N GLY A 41 -17.54 4.66 7.16
CA GLY A 41 -16.70 4.75 5.97
C GLY A 41 -15.22 4.82 6.26
N SER A 42 -14.44 4.72 5.18
CA SER A 42 -13.01 4.96 5.20
C SER A 42 -12.70 6.45 5.41
N VAL A 43 -11.42 6.81 5.55
CA VAL A 43 -11.05 8.22 5.71
C VAL A 43 -11.50 9.05 4.51
N ALA A 44 -11.24 8.58 3.28
CA ALA A 44 -11.72 9.24 2.08
C ALA A 44 -13.24 9.22 1.97
N GLY A 45 -13.87 8.09 2.30
CA GLY A 45 -15.32 7.96 2.31
C GLY A 45 -16.01 8.91 3.28
N CYS A 46 -15.45 9.13 4.48
CA CYS A 46 -15.94 10.07 5.48
C CYS A 46 -15.66 11.53 5.13
N LEU A 47 -14.50 11.83 4.54
CA LEU A 47 -14.17 13.18 4.07
C LEU A 47 -15.18 13.68 3.03
N ALA A 48 -15.60 12.80 2.12
CA ALA A 48 -16.49 13.13 1.02
C ALA A 48 -17.92 12.61 1.18
N GLU A 49 -18.24 11.85 2.23
CA GLU A 49 -19.52 11.14 2.46
C GLU A 49 -20.07 10.46 1.19
N THR A 50 -19.20 9.74 0.49
CA THR A 50 -19.51 9.08 -0.78
C THR A 50 -18.56 7.91 -1.03
N ALA A 51 -19.07 6.85 -1.65
CA ALA A 51 -18.26 5.76 -2.19
C ALA A 51 -17.96 5.93 -3.69
N ASP A 52 -18.51 6.98 -4.32
CA ASP A 52 -18.30 7.29 -5.73
C ASP A 52 -17.06 8.17 -5.92
N ALA A 53 -16.10 7.64 -6.68
CA ALA A 53 -14.83 8.30 -6.96
C ALA A 53 -14.99 9.58 -7.81
N ALA A 54 -16.01 9.68 -8.67
CA ALA A 54 -16.28 10.92 -9.40
C ALA A 54 -16.75 12.02 -8.45
N ARG A 55 -17.65 11.70 -7.52
CA ARG A 55 -18.14 12.64 -6.51
C ARG A 55 -17.05 13.12 -5.55
N TRP A 56 -16.00 12.33 -5.33
CA TRP A 56 -14.81 12.77 -4.58
C TRP A 56 -14.14 13.99 -5.24
N GLU A 57 -13.90 13.91 -6.55
CA GLU A 57 -13.33 15.03 -7.33
C GLU A 57 -14.26 16.24 -7.33
N ASP A 58 -15.56 16.03 -7.52
CA ASP A 58 -16.56 17.10 -7.55
C ASP A 58 -16.72 17.82 -6.20
N ARG A 59 -16.63 17.08 -5.08
CA ARG A 59 -16.84 17.64 -3.73
C ARG A 59 -15.60 18.32 -3.15
N LEU A 60 -14.41 17.80 -3.46
CA LEU A 60 -13.18 18.20 -2.81
C LEU A 60 -12.15 18.81 -3.76
N GLY A 61 -12.33 18.72 -5.08
CA GLY A 61 -11.32 19.17 -6.04
C GLY A 61 -9.98 18.43 -5.87
N LEU A 62 -9.99 17.22 -5.32
CA LEU A 62 -8.81 16.38 -5.10
C LEU A 62 -8.81 15.20 -6.07
N PRO A 63 -7.64 14.81 -6.63
CA PRO A 63 -7.60 13.78 -7.65
C PRO A 63 -7.99 12.43 -7.05
N ARG A 64 -8.70 11.60 -7.81
CA ARG A 64 -9.16 10.28 -7.33
C ARG A 64 -8.04 9.41 -6.76
N TRP A 65 -6.83 9.46 -7.34
CA TRP A 65 -5.71 8.66 -6.83
C TRP A 65 -5.37 8.95 -5.37
N LEU A 66 -5.61 10.18 -4.91
CA LEU A 66 -5.32 10.58 -3.55
C LEU A 66 -6.27 9.87 -2.57
N ALA A 67 -7.55 9.72 -2.91
CA ALA A 67 -8.51 9.02 -2.05
C ALA A 67 -8.04 7.61 -1.67
N TYR A 68 -7.64 6.82 -2.68
CA TYR A 68 -7.15 5.46 -2.48
C TYR A 68 -5.83 5.41 -1.70
N ALA A 69 -4.92 6.36 -1.95
CA ALA A 69 -3.65 6.45 -1.23
C ALA A 69 -3.87 6.80 0.26
N LEU A 70 -4.80 7.72 0.54
CA LEU A 70 -5.14 8.11 1.91
C LEU A 70 -5.73 6.94 2.69
N ASP A 71 -6.68 6.21 2.11
CA ASP A 71 -7.30 5.08 2.80
C ASP A 71 -6.31 3.96 3.11
N LEU A 72 -5.38 3.68 2.19
CA LEU A 72 -4.30 2.73 2.44
C LEU A 72 -3.42 3.17 3.62
N LEU A 73 -3.06 4.46 3.69
CA LEU A 73 -2.15 4.99 4.71
C LEU A 73 -2.84 5.37 6.03
N ALA A 74 -4.17 5.38 6.04
CA ALA A 74 -5.00 5.62 7.22
C ALA A 74 -5.08 4.39 8.13
N ALA A 75 -4.83 3.18 7.60
CA ALA A 75 -4.91 1.93 8.36
C ALA A 75 -4.11 2.04 9.67
N GLY A 76 -4.81 1.95 10.80
CA GLY A 76 -4.24 2.08 12.15
C GLY A 76 -3.79 3.48 12.59
N ALA A 77 -3.94 4.54 11.78
CA ALA A 77 -3.50 5.90 12.12
C ALA A 77 -4.23 7.03 11.34
N PRO A 78 -5.56 7.16 11.45
CA PRO A 78 -6.34 8.15 10.70
C PRO A 78 -5.94 9.61 10.96
N ALA A 79 -5.53 9.96 12.19
CA ALA A 79 -5.09 11.32 12.54
C ALA A 79 -3.88 11.79 11.70
N ARG A 80 -3.01 10.87 11.27
CA ARG A 80 -1.86 11.20 10.42
C ARG A 80 -2.26 11.61 9.01
N VAL A 81 -3.38 11.09 8.51
CA VAL A 81 -3.92 11.51 7.20
C VAL A 81 -4.50 12.92 7.28
N GLU A 82 -5.14 13.26 8.39
CA GLU A 82 -5.62 14.62 8.63
C GLU A 82 -4.47 15.65 8.57
N GLU A 83 -3.32 15.35 9.20
CA GLU A 83 -2.11 16.17 9.13
C GLU A 83 -1.62 16.38 7.69
N LEU A 84 -1.65 15.34 6.85
CA LEU A 84 -1.27 15.44 5.43
C LEU A 84 -2.19 16.37 4.66
N LEU A 85 -3.51 16.25 4.86
CA LEU A 85 -4.50 17.07 4.17
C LEU A 85 -4.50 18.53 4.63
N ARG A 86 -4.25 18.80 5.92
CA ARG A 86 -4.03 20.18 6.39
C ARG A 86 -2.87 20.86 5.68
N GLY A 87 -1.82 20.09 5.35
CA GLY A 87 -0.64 20.58 4.62
C GLY A 87 -0.87 20.85 3.12
N VAL A 88 -2.02 20.47 2.57
CA VAL A 88 -2.38 20.78 1.17
C VAL A 88 -2.86 22.22 1.10
N ALA A 89 -2.15 23.05 0.33
CA ALA A 89 -2.58 24.42 0.05
C ALA A 89 -3.78 24.41 -0.92
N PRO A 90 -4.94 25.00 -0.56
CA PRO A 90 -6.06 25.15 -1.48
C PRO A 90 -5.62 25.81 -2.79
N GLY A 91 -6.11 25.30 -3.92
CA GLY A 91 -5.79 25.81 -5.26
C GLY A 91 -4.58 25.14 -5.91
N SER A 92 -3.78 24.38 -5.14
CA SER A 92 -2.66 23.61 -5.69
C SER A 92 -3.13 22.62 -6.76
N ASP A 93 -2.37 22.54 -7.85
CA ASP A 93 -2.52 21.45 -8.83
C ASP A 93 -1.90 20.17 -8.27
N LEU A 94 -2.76 19.18 -8.00
CA LEU A 94 -2.37 17.86 -7.52
C LEU A 94 -2.44 16.78 -8.61
N ALA A 95 -2.92 17.11 -9.81
CA ALA A 95 -3.24 16.15 -10.85
C ALA A 95 -2.03 15.27 -11.19
N ARG A 96 -0.87 15.89 -11.45
CA ARG A 96 0.37 15.20 -11.83
C ARG A 96 1.19 14.72 -10.64
N ARG A 97 0.81 15.07 -9.41
CA ARG A 97 1.60 14.76 -8.21
C ARG A 97 1.62 13.26 -7.88
N GLY A 98 0.60 12.51 -8.30
CA GLY A 98 0.63 11.04 -8.25
C GLY A 98 1.83 10.45 -9.00
N SER A 99 2.20 11.02 -10.15
CA SER A 99 3.40 10.58 -10.90
C SER A 99 4.70 10.92 -10.16
N ARG A 100 4.75 12.05 -9.43
CA ARG A 100 5.92 12.39 -8.59
C ARG A 100 6.10 11.38 -7.47
N LEU A 101 5.02 11.03 -6.77
CA LEU A 101 5.07 10.02 -5.72
C LEU A 101 5.54 8.66 -6.25
N ILE A 102 5.02 8.23 -7.40
CA ILE A 102 5.47 6.98 -8.03
C ILE A 102 6.97 7.06 -8.36
N CYS A 103 7.47 8.15 -8.94
CA CYS A 103 8.91 8.32 -9.15
C CYS A 103 9.72 8.23 -7.85
N GLU A 104 9.29 8.91 -6.77
CA GLU A 104 10.00 8.84 -5.48
C GLU A 104 10.03 7.41 -4.91
N VAL A 105 8.96 6.63 -5.08
CA VAL A 105 8.94 5.22 -4.66
C VAL A 105 9.87 4.37 -5.54
N LEU A 106 9.81 4.53 -6.87
CA LEU A 106 10.66 3.78 -7.81
C LEU A 106 12.14 4.10 -7.59
N ASP A 107 12.49 5.35 -7.35
CA ASP A 107 13.89 5.77 -7.12
C ASP A 107 14.44 5.30 -5.77
N ALA A 108 13.58 5.02 -4.79
CA ALA A 108 13.95 4.46 -3.50
C ALA A 108 13.99 2.92 -3.45
N MET A 109 13.68 2.24 -4.56
CA MET A 109 13.71 0.77 -4.59
C MET A 109 15.15 0.23 -4.54
N PRO A 110 15.45 -0.75 -3.66
CA PRO A 110 16.78 -1.34 -3.55
C PRO A 110 17.01 -2.41 -4.64
N LEU A 111 16.94 -2.03 -5.92
CA LEU A 111 17.06 -2.97 -7.05
C LEU A 111 18.46 -3.53 -7.27
N ALA A 112 19.48 -3.10 -6.51
CA ALA A 112 20.81 -3.70 -6.53
C ALA A 112 20.80 -5.21 -6.23
N ARG A 113 19.74 -5.73 -5.60
CA ARG A 113 19.53 -7.16 -5.32
C ARG A 113 19.02 -7.96 -6.52
N VAL A 114 18.65 -7.30 -7.63
CA VAL A 114 18.01 -7.97 -8.77
C VAL A 114 19.05 -8.45 -9.79
N PRO A 115 19.15 -9.76 -10.04
CA PRO A 115 20.07 -10.29 -11.05
C PRO A 115 19.64 -9.90 -12.47
N GLY A 116 20.62 -9.68 -13.34
CA GLY A 116 20.40 -9.54 -14.79
C GLY A 116 19.84 -8.19 -15.27
N GLY A 117 19.61 -7.22 -14.39
CA GLY A 117 19.30 -5.82 -14.76
C GLY A 117 17.93 -5.56 -15.40
N ALA A 118 17.26 -6.57 -15.95
CA ALA A 118 16.01 -6.41 -16.70
C ALA A 118 14.89 -5.68 -15.93
N LEU A 119 14.78 -5.92 -14.62
CA LEU A 119 13.80 -5.22 -13.79
C LEU A 119 14.16 -3.75 -13.57
N ASP A 120 15.45 -3.42 -13.45
CA ASP A 120 15.91 -2.05 -13.33
C ASP A 120 15.72 -1.28 -14.66
N GLU A 121 15.94 -1.95 -15.79
CA GLU A 121 15.61 -1.41 -17.11
C GLU A 121 14.10 -1.13 -17.24
N ALA A 122 13.25 -2.09 -16.85
CA ALA A 122 11.81 -1.92 -16.87
C ALA A 122 11.35 -0.77 -15.94
N ARG A 123 11.93 -0.67 -14.74
CA ARG A 123 11.74 0.47 -13.82
C ARG A 123 12.11 1.78 -14.51
N GLY A 124 13.25 1.83 -15.20
CA GLY A 124 13.70 3.01 -15.95
C GLY A 124 12.71 3.44 -17.03
N VAL A 125 12.15 2.47 -17.79
CA VAL A 125 11.10 2.73 -18.80
C VAL A 125 9.84 3.31 -18.17
N VAL A 126 9.36 2.74 -17.07
CA VAL A 126 8.15 3.22 -16.37
C VAL A 126 8.40 4.61 -15.77
N ALA A 127 9.52 4.82 -15.09
CA ALA A 127 9.89 6.11 -14.50
C ALA A 127 10.03 7.19 -15.58
N ALA A 128 10.53 6.86 -16.77
CA ALA A 128 10.61 7.81 -17.89
C ALA A 128 9.23 8.32 -18.33
N LEU A 129 8.19 7.48 -18.32
CA LEU A 129 6.82 7.90 -18.62
C LEU A 129 6.28 8.87 -17.56
N HIS A 130 6.44 8.57 -16.27
CA HIS A 130 6.03 9.49 -15.21
C HIS A 130 6.78 10.81 -15.25
N ARG A 131 8.11 10.79 -15.44
CA ARG A 131 8.91 12.01 -15.58
C ARG A 131 8.51 12.82 -16.81
N ARG A 132 8.10 12.17 -17.91
CA ARG A 132 7.52 12.85 -19.09
C ARG A 132 6.21 13.56 -18.74
N LEU A 133 5.31 12.91 -18.00
CA LEU A 133 4.11 13.57 -17.49
C LEU A 133 4.45 14.76 -16.58
N LEU A 134 5.41 14.64 -15.67
CA LEU A 134 5.80 15.74 -14.79
C LEU A 134 6.34 16.97 -15.55
N ARG A 135 6.97 16.77 -16.72
CA ARG A 135 7.43 17.86 -17.61
C ARG A 135 6.34 18.43 -18.52
N GLY A 136 5.07 18.11 -18.28
CA GLY A 136 3.95 18.59 -19.10
C GLY A 136 3.70 17.78 -20.37
N GLY A 137 4.50 16.76 -20.65
CA GLY A 137 4.27 15.85 -21.76
C GLY A 137 3.05 14.94 -21.54
N GLU A 138 2.74 14.15 -22.56
CA GLU A 138 1.67 13.15 -22.55
C GLU A 138 2.23 11.78 -22.90
N ALA A 139 1.57 10.71 -22.46
CA ALA A 139 1.85 9.35 -22.88
C ALA A 139 0.54 8.66 -23.24
N ASP A 140 0.51 8.02 -24.41
CA ASP A 140 -0.70 7.36 -24.88
C ASP A 140 -0.90 5.97 -24.22
N ALA A 141 -2.07 5.39 -24.44
CA ALA A 141 -2.40 4.08 -23.87
C ALA A 141 -1.53 2.93 -24.43
N ALA A 142 -0.95 3.07 -25.62
CA ALA A 142 -0.04 2.06 -26.17
C ALA A 142 1.31 2.07 -25.45
N GLN A 143 1.84 3.26 -25.14
CA GLN A 143 3.08 3.45 -24.39
C GLN A 143 2.96 2.85 -22.98
N TRP A 144 1.88 3.13 -22.25
CA TRP A 144 1.64 2.53 -20.92
C TRP A 144 1.51 1.01 -20.98
N ARG A 145 0.75 0.47 -21.94
CA ARG A 145 0.64 -0.99 -22.12
C ARG A 145 1.98 -1.63 -22.48
N ALA A 146 2.82 -0.96 -23.27
CA ALA A 146 4.15 -1.46 -23.60
C ALA A 146 5.07 -1.48 -22.38
N ALA A 147 5.10 -0.40 -21.59
CA ALA A 147 5.86 -0.33 -20.34
C ALA A 147 5.41 -1.41 -19.36
N ARG A 148 4.09 -1.63 -19.21
CA ARG A 148 3.55 -2.69 -18.35
C ARG A 148 3.98 -4.08 -18.82
N ARG A 149 3.89 -4.39 -20.12
CA ARG A 149 4.37 -5.67 -20.65
C ARG A 149 5.87 -5.85 -20.43
N CYS A 150 6.65 -4.77 -20.52
CA CYS A 150 8.07 -4.80 -20.19
C CYS A 150 8.29 -5.20 -18.73
N ALA A 151 7.59 -4.54 -17.80
CA ALA A 151 7.64 -4.83 -16.37
C ALA A 151 7.25 -6.27 -16.04
N VAL A 152 6.11 -6.76 -16.54
CA VAL A 152 5.64 -8.14 -16.33
C VAL A 152 6.69 -9.16 -16.78
N ARG A 153 7.23 -9.02 -17.99
CA ARG A 153 8.27 -9.94 -18.48
C ARG A 153 9.54 -9.89 -17.62
N ALA A 154 9.92 -8.70 -17.15
CA ALA A 154 11.08 -8.55 -16.28
C ALA A 154 10.84 -9.21 -14.92
N THR A 155 9.63 -9.09 -14.35
CA THR A 155 9.22 -9.81 -13.13
C THR A 155 9.28 -11.32 -13.35
N ASP A 156 8.69 -11.83 -14.43
CA ASP A 156 8.66 -13.25 -14.75
C ASP A 156 10.07 -13.82 -14.97
N ALA A 157 10.95 -13.05 -15.60
CA ALA A 157 12.34 -13.44 -15.80
C ALA A 157 13.16 -13.41 -14.51
N ALA A 158 12.95 -12.40 -13.66
CA ALA A 158 13.65 -12.28 -12.37
C ALA A 158 13.17 -13.34 -11.36
N ALA A 159 11.90 -13.71 -11.39
CA ALA A 159 11.31 -14.73 -10.55
C ALA A 159 10.46 -15.71 -11.39
N PRO A 160 11.09 -16.69 -12.04
CA PRO A 160 10.35 -17.72 -12.79
C PRO A 160 9.41 -18.50 -11.86
N LEU A 161 8.23 -18.88 -12.37
CA LEU A 161 7.34 -19.78 -11.65
C LEU A 161 7.99 -21.18 -11.57
N PRO A 162 7.90 -21.86 -10.42
CA PRO A 162 8.44 -23.21 -10.31
C PRO A 162 7.71 -24.18 -11.25
N ALA A 163 8.46 -24.97 -12.02
CA ALA A 163 7.90 -26.05 -12.81
C ALA A 163 7.58 -27.25 -11.91
N GLY A 164 6.39 -27.85 -12.04
CA GLY A 164 6.10 -29.16 -11.46
C GLY A 164 6.16 -29.24 -9.92
N GLY A 165 5.73 -28.21 -9.20
CA GLY A 165 5.67 -28.23 -7.73
C GLY A 165 7.02 -28.07 -7.02
N GLN A 166 8.08 -27.73 -7.75
CA GLN A 166 9.37 -27.39 -7.17
C GLN A 166 9.26 -26.23 -6.17
N PRO A 167 10.10 -26.19 -5.13
CA PRO A 167 10.17 -25.03 -4.24
C PRO A 167 10.60 -23.78 -5.03
N GLN A 168 10.09 -22.61 -4.64
CA GLN A 168 10.52 -21.36 -5.24
C GLN A 168 11.99 -21.08 -4.93
N ALA A 169 12.71 -20.48 -5.88
CA ALA A 169 14.09 -20.07 -5.65
C ALA A 169 14.18 -19.10 -4.46
N PRO A 170 15.26 -19.13 -3.66
CA PRO A 170 15.48 -18.16 -2.60
C PRO A 170 15.36 -16.73 -3.12
N GLY A 171 14.60 -15.88 -2.42
CA GLY A 171 14.36 -14.49 -2.83
C GLY A 171 13.35 -14.29 -3.96
N ALA A 172 12.80 -15.35 -4.57
CA ALA A 172 11.82 -15.22 -5.66
C ALA A 172 10.57 -14.44 -5.24
N ALA A 173 10.08 -14.65 -4.01
CA ALA A 173 8.95 -13.89 -3.49
C ALA A 173 9.26 -12.39 -3.39
N TRP A 174 10.48 -12.03 -2.95
CA TRP A 174 10.91 -10.63 -2.86
C TRP A 174 11.01 -10.00 -4.25
N LEU A 175 11.60 -10.74 -5.21
CA LEU A 175 11.71 -10.31 -6.61
C LEU A 175 10.34 -10.10 -7.26
N ARG A 176 9.35 -10.97 -6.96
CA ARG A 176 7.96 -10.76 -7.41
C ARG A 176 7.33 -9.51 -6.80
N ALA A 177 7.52 -9.28 -5.50
CA ALA A 177 7.01 -8.08 -4.85
C ALA A 177 7.66 -6.81 -5.44
N ALA A 178 8.96 -6.84 -5.73
CA ALA A 178 9.68 -5.74 -6.39
C ALA A 178 9.15 -5.51 -7.82
N GLY A 179 8.95 -6.59 -8.58
CA GLY A 179 8.29 -6.56 -9.88
C GLY A 179 6.89 -5.94 -9.81
N GLY A 180 6.11 -6.33 -8.80
CA GLY A 180 4.78 -5.81 -8.51
C GLY A 180 4.76 -4.28 -8.34
N VAL A 181 5.77 -3.68 -7.69
CA VAL A 181 5.89 -2.22 -7.59
C VAL A 181 6.04 -1.59 -8.98
N VAL A 182 6.91 -2.14 -9.84
CA VAL A 182 7.17 -1.61 -11.18
C VAL A 182 5.96 -1.80 -12.10
N GLU A 183 5.28 -2.93 -12.02
CA GLU A 183 4.06 -3.22 -12.77
C GLU A 183 2.89 -2.33 -12.35
N ALA A 184 2.70 -2.10 -11.05
CA ALA A 184 1.69 -1.21 -10.51
C ALA A 184 1.92 0.24 -10.95
N ALA A 185 3.19 0.64 -11.02
CA ALA A 185 3.61 1.94 -11.53
C ALA A 185 3.41 2.10 -13.04
N ALA A 186 3.20 1.01 -13.81
CA ALA A 186 3.04 1.10 -15.26
C ALA A 186 1.64 1.60 -15.71
N TRP A 187 1.11 2.59 -15.00
CA TRP A 187 -0.19 3.22 -15.23
C TRP A 187 -0.14 4.73 -14.98
N ASP A 188 -0.87 5.49 -15.81
CA ASP A 188 -1.12 6.90 -15.55
C ASP A 188 -2.08 7.07 -14.37
N PRO A 189 -1.67 7.69 -13.25
CA PRO A 189 -2.52 7.85 -12.06
C PRO A 189 -3.73 8.77 -12.29
N LEU A 190 -3.77 9.55 -13.37
CA LEU A 190 -4.97 10.31 -13.76
C LEU A 190 -6.02 9.44 -14.45
N ARG A 191 -5.59 8.34 -15.09
CA ARG A 191 -6.47 7.39 -15.78
C ARG A 191 -6.80 6.17 -14.93
N SER A 192 -5.91 5.83 -13.99
CA SER A 192 -6.06 4.72 -13.05
C SER A 192 -5.94 5.23 -11.61
N ALA A 193 -7.08 5.47 -10.97
CA ALA A 193 -7.15 6.00 -9.61
C ALA A 193 -6.46 5.08 -8.58
N THR A 194 -6.35 3.78 -8.83
CA THR A 194 -5.75 2.84 -7.88
C THR A 194 -4.24 2.72 -8.02
N ALA A 195 -3.62 3.24 -9.09
CA ALA A 195 -2.21 3.03 -9.41
C ALA A 195 -1.27 3.42 -8.27
N VAL A 196 -1.46 4.61 -7.68
CA VAL A 196 -0.63 5.09 -6.56
C VAL A 196 -0.79 4.19 -5.33
N ALA A 197 -2.02 3.82 -4.98
CA ALA A 197 -2.28 2.95 -3.84
C ALA A 197 -1.69 1.54 -4.04
N GLU A 198 -1.74 1.00 -5.27
CA GLU A 198 -1.12 -0.29 -5.58
C GLU A 198 0.41 -0.21 -5.45
N VAL A 199 1.04 0.83 -5.98
CA VAL A 199 2.50 1.06 -5.83
C VAL A 199 2.90 1.12 -4.35
N LEU A 200 2.15 1.87 -3.53
CA LEU A 200 2.38 1.95 -2.10
C LEU A 200 2.15 0.60 -1.41
N ARG A 201 1.10 -0.15 -1.76
CA ARG A 201 0.80 -1.47 -1.19
C ARG A 201 1.93 -2.45 -1.47
N GLN A 202 2.42 -2.51 -2.71
CA GLN A 202 3.54 -3.37 -3.09
C GLN A 202 4.84 -2.95 -2.37
N ARG A 203 5.06 -1.65 -2.16
CA ARG A 203 6.21 -1.18 -1.35
C ARG A 203 6.08 -1.56 0.13
N LEU A 204 4.90 -1.47 0.71
CA LEU A 204 4.66 -1.92 2.09
C LEU A 204 4.83 -3.44 2.22
N LEU A 205 4.45 -4.20 1.21
CA LEU A 205 4.72 -5.64 1.15
C LEU A 205 6.24 -5.92 1.15
N LEU A 206 7.03 -5.22 0.33
CA LEU A 206 8.49 -5.33 0.36
C LEU A 206 9.07 -5.06 1.75
N HIS A 207 8.59 -4.03 2.44
CA HIS A 207 9.02 -3.73 3.80
C HIS A 207 8.66 -4.83 4.81
N ALA A 208 7.51 -5.48 4.66
CA ALA A 208 7.14 -6.61 5.49
C ALA A 208 8.07 -7.81 5.25
N MET A 209 8.48 -8.04 4.00
CA MET A 209 9.43 -9.10 3.66
C MET A 209 10.85 -8.81 4.16
N GLU A 210 11.29 -7.56 4.05
CA GLU A 210 12.56 -7.09 4.64
C GLU A 210 12.55 -7.29 6.17
N ALA A 211 11.40 -7.09 6.84
CA ALA A 211 11.27 -7.33 8.28
C ALA A 211 11.41 -8.81 8.65
N ASP A 212 10.83 -9.71 7.85
CA ASP A 212 10.97 -11.15 8.06
C ASP A 212 12.43 -11.60 7.84
N GLU A 213 13.09 -11.07 6.81
CA GLU A 213 14.52 -11.31 6.56
C GLU A 213 15.40 -10.79 7.71
N ASP A 214 15.20 -9.55 8.16
CA ASP A 214 15.94 -8.92 9.26
C ASP A 214 15.75 -9.67 10.59
N PHE A 215 14.55 -10.22 10.83
CA PHE A 215 14.27 -11.06 12.00
C PHE A 215 14.90 -12.46 11.88
N GLY A 216 15.22 -12.90 10.67
CA GLY A 216 15.60 -14.28 10.38
C GLY A 216 14.41 -15.24 10.47
N TRP A 217 13.20 -14.79 10.08
CA TRP A 217 12.02 -15.65 9.91
C TRP A 217 12.08 -16.35 8.56
N THR A 218 12.06 -17.69 8.55
CA THR A 218 12.21 -18.47 7.32
C THR A 218 10.89 -19.09 6.85
N PRO A 219 10.80 -19.58 5.59
CA PRO A 219 9.66 -20.39 5.15
C PRO A 219 9.43 -21.63 6.02
N GLU A 220 10.49 -22.22 6.59
CA GLU A 220 10.41 -23.35 7.51
C GLU A 220 9.78 -22.96 8.84
N ASP A 221 10.10 -21.78 9.39
CA ASP A 221 9.41 -21.25 10.57
C ASP A 221 7.90 -21.13 10.30
N ASP A 222 7.53 -20.55 9.14
CA ASP A 222 6.13 -20.38 8.72
C ASP A 222 5.41 -21.72 8.57
N ALA A 223 6.05 -22.70 7.93
CA ALA A 223 5.53 -24.05 7.78
C ALA A 223 5.38 -24.78 9.12
N GLN A 224 6.36 -24.62 10.03
CA GLN A 224 6.31 -25.20 11.37
C GLN A 224 5.13 -24.64 12.16
N VAL A 225 4.96 -23.31 12.19
CA VAL A 225 3.84 -22.67 12.89
C VAL A 225 2.50 -23.15 12.32
N ARG A 226 2.32 -23.15 10.99
CA ARG A 226 1.07 -23.61 10.35
C ARG A 226 0.76 -25.06 10.70
N ARG A 227 1.75 -25.94 10.65
CA ARG A 227 1.59 -27.35 11.02
C ARG A 227 1.13 -27.49 12.48
N LEU A 228 1.83 -26.84 13.41
CA LEU A 228 1.49 -26.90 14.83
C LEU A 228 0.10 -26.32 15.13
N LEU A 229 -0.27 -25.18 14.53
CA LEU A 229 -1.62 -24.62 14.69
C LEU A 229 -2.71 -25.56 14.16
N GLY A 230 -2.43 -26.28 13.06
CA GLY A 230 -3.33 -27.33 12.55
C GLY A 230 -3.46 -28.51 13.51
N GLU A 231 -2.35 -28.95 14.11
CA GLU A 231 -2.33 -29.98 15.16
C GLU A 231 -3.14 -29.53 16.39
N MET A 232 -2.96 -28.29 16.86
CA MET A 232 -3.72 -27.73 17.99
C MET A 232 -5.23 -27.67 17.70
N HIS A 233 -5.61 -27.25 16.49
CA HIS A 233 -7.01 -27.25 16.08
C HIS A 233 -7.60 -28.66 16.10
N ALA A 234 -6.91 -29.64 15.51
CA ALA A 234 -7.37 -31.02 15.45
C ALA A 234 -7.47 -31.68 16.82
N ALA A 235 -6.51 -31.42 17.72
CA ALA A 235 -6.45 -32.05 19.04
C ALA A 235 -7.42 -31.43 20.05
N HIS A 236 -7.65 -30.11 19.98
CA HIS A 236 -8.35 -29.38 21.05
C HIS A 236 -9.67 -28.71 20.65
N LEU A 237 -9.85 -28.32 19.39
CA LEU A 237 -11.02 -27.55 18.96
C LEU A 237 -11.99 -28.36 18.10
N ALA A 238 -11.48 -29.28 17.28
CA ALA A 238 -12.29 -30.12 16.42
C ALA A 238 -13.29 -30.94 17.27
N GLY A 239 -14.59 -30.70 17.06
CA GLY A 239 -15.67 -31.38 17.81
C GLY A 239 -15.88 -30.88 19.24
N ARG A 240 -15.25 -29.78 19.66
CA ARG A 240 -15.37 -29.21 21.02
C ARG A 240 -15.84 -27.75 21.00
N PRO A 241 -17.11 -27.47 20.64
CA PRO A 241 -17.61 -26.10 20.48
C PRO A 241 -17.69 -25.30 21.80
N GLN A 242 -17.57 -25.97 22.95
CA GLN A 242 -17.55 -25.33 24.27
C GLN A 242 -16.13 -24.91 24.71
N GLU A 243 -15.09 -25.28 23.97
CA GLU A 243 -13.73 -24.84 24.27
C GLU A 243 -13.60 -23.35 23.97
N GLN A 244 -13.14 -22.59 24.98
CA GLN A 244 -13.01 -21.13 24.90
C GLN A 244 -11.59 -20.69 24.49
N ARG A 245 -10.60 -21.57 24.66
CA ARG A 245 -9.22 -21.31 24.24
C ARG A 245 -9.07 -21.37 22.73
N THR A 246 -8.12 -20.60 22.23
CA THR A 246 -7.72 -20.55 20.82
C THR A 246 -6.56 -21.51 20.54
N VAL A 247 -6.30 -21.77 19.27
CA VAL A 247 -5.09 -22.53 18.84
C VAL A 247 -3.78 -21.89 19.33
N PHE A 248 -3.75 -20.58 19.57
CA PHE A 248 -2.57 -19.88 20.06
C PHE A 248 -2.36 -20.09 21.56
N ASP A 249 -3.43 -20.21 22.34
CA ASP A 249 -3.34 -20.55 23.77
C ASP A 249 -2.74 -21.96 23.94
N PHE A 250 -3.19 -22.92 23.13
CA PHE A 250 -2.61 -24.27 23.13
C PHE A 250 -1.18 -24.29 22.61
N LEU A 251 -0.85 -23.49 21.58
CA LEU A 251 0.53 -23.34 21.10
C LEU A 251 1.45 -22.80 22.21
N GLU A 252 0.98 -21.86 23.05
CA GLU A 252 1.77 -21.33 24.16
C GLU A 252 1.99 -22.36 25.27
N ILE A 253 1.02 -23.25 25.52
CA ILE A 253 1.12 -24.34 26.51
C ILE A 253 2.06 -25.45 26.01
N GLU A 254 1.85 -25.94 24.79
CA GLU A 254 2.49 -27.17 24.30
C GLU A 254 3.79 -26.90 23.53
N HIS A 255 3.94 -25.69 22.97
CA HIS A 255 5.08 -25.30 22.13
C HIS A 255 5.57 -23.88 22.49
N ALA A 256 5.78 -23.63 23.79
CA ALA A 256 6.13 -22.31 24.34
C ALA A 256 7.26 -21.56 23.60
N ALA A 257 8.31 -22.27 23.16
CA ALA A 257 9.41 -21.66 22.41
C ALA A 257 8.99 -21.13 21.04
N VAL A 258 8.15 -21.88 20.31
CA VAL A 258 7.60 -21.45 19.01
C VAL A 258 6.63 -20.29 19.20
N ALA A 259 5.77 -20.35 20.21
CA ALA A 259 4.86 -19.26 20.55
C ALA A 259 5.60 -17.97 20.92
N ALA A 260 6.69 -18.07 21.69
CA ALA A 260 7.54 -16.94 22.05
C ALA A 260 8.21 -16.32 20.81
N ARG A 261 8.79 -17.15 19.92
CA ARG A 261 9.42 -16.69 18.68
C ARG A 261 8.40 -16.03 17.74
N LEU A 262 7.21 -16.60 17.58
CA LEU A 262 6.12 -16.01 16.77
C LEU A 262 5.66 -14.66 17.31
N ARG A 263 5.50 -14.52 18.64
CA ARG A 263 5.16 -13.23 19.27
C ARG A 263 6.24 -12.18 19.02
N GLU A 264 7.50 -12.55 19.16
CA GLU A 264 8.61 -11.63 18.89
C GLU A 264 8.66 -11.22 17.42
N ARG A 265 8.51 -12.17 16.49
CA ARG A 265 8.38 -11.88 15.05
C ARG A 265 7.23 -10.91 14.79
N ASN A 266 6.05 -11.14 15.38
CA ASN A 266 4.90 -10.25 15.18
C ASN A 266 5.13 -8.84 15.74
N ARG A 267 5.83 -8.71 16.89
CA ARG A 267 6.26 -7.40 17.41
C ARG A 267 7.21 -6.71 16.43
N HIS A 268 8.21 -7.44 15.94
CA HIS A 268 9.20 -6.94 14.99
C HIS A 268 8.55 -6.50 13.67
N ALA A 269 7.73 -7.37 13.07
CA ALA A 269 7.00 -7.09 11.84
C ALA A 269 6.05 -5.89 11.98
N ARG A 270 5.36 -5.76 13.12
CA ARG A 270 4.51 -4.58 13.40
C ARG A 270 5.33 -3.30 13.47
N ALA A 271 6.49 -3.31 14.12
CA ALA A 271 7.37 -2.15 14.18
C ALA A 271 7.88 -1.74 12.78
N HIS A 272 8.24 -2.72 11.93
CA HIS A 272 8.59 -2.47 10.53
C HIS A 272 7.42 -1.92 9.71
N ALA A 273 6.23 -2.50 9.84
CA ALA A 273 5.04 -2.04 9.13
C ALA A 273 4.70 -0.57 9.47
N LEU A 274 4.82 -0.19 10.75
CA LEU A 274 4.65 1.21 11.19
C LEU A 274 5.70 2.13 10.55
N ARG A 275 6.98 1.72 10.54
CA ARG A 275 8.05 2.49 9.87
C ARG A 275 7.81 2.65 8.37
N GLY A 276 7.42 1.56 7.67
CA GLY A 276 7.09 1.60 6.25
C GLY A 276 5.91 2.54 5.95
N ALA A 277 4.87 2.49 6.78
CA ALA A 277 3.73 3.40 6.67
C ALA A 277 4.13 4.87 6.93
N ASP A 278 4.99 5.13 7.92
CA ASP A 278 5.52 6.48 8.19
C ASP A 278 6.38 7.01 7.02
N GLN A 279 7.22 6.17 6.43
CA GLN A 279 7.99 6.53 5.24
C GLN A 279 7.08 6.85 4.04
N ALA A 280 6.05 6.03 3.81
CA ALA A 280 5.06 6.27 2.76
C ALA A 280 4.26 7.56 2.99
N ARG A 281 3.87 7.85 4.24
CA ARG A 281 3.24 9.13 4.62
C ARG A 281 4.18 10.31 4.41
N ALA A 282 5.46 10.18 4.77
CA ALA A 282 6.45 11.23 4.56
C ALA A 282 6.67 11.53 3.06
N LEU A 283 6.75 10.49 2.23
CA LEU A 283 6.77 10.59 0.77
C LEU A 283 5.54 11.34 0.25
N LEU A 284 4.34 10.91 0.65
CA LEU A 284 3.10 11.57 0.26
C LEU A 284 3.05 13.03 0.72
N GLY A 285 3.47 13.32 1.96
CA GLY A 285 3.51 14.68 2.52
C GLY A 285 4.42 15.62 1.73
N ARG A 286 5.62 15.17 1.32
CA ARG A 286 6.52 15.96 0.45
C ARG A 286 5.87 16.25 -0.90
N VAL A 287 5.16 15.27 -1.45
CA VAL A 287 4.48 15.42 -2.73
C VAL A 287 3.25 16.31 -2.63
N LEU A 288 2.55 16.35 -1.48
CA LEU A 288 1.33 17.16 -1.30
C LEU A 288 1.60 18.63 -0.97
N ARG A 289 2.74 18.94 -0.33
CA ARG A 289 3.10 20.32 0.01
C ARG A 289 3.60 21.10 -1.21
N PRO A 290 3.41 22.42 -1.28
CA PRO A 290 4.04 23.24 -2.31
C PRO A 290 5.55 22.99 -2.36
N ALA A 291 6.17 23.07 -3.54
CA ALA A 291 7.62 23.18 -3.58
C ALA A 291 8.00 24.54 -2.96
N GLU A 292 8.86 24.51 -1.95
CA GLU A 292 9.50 25.71 -1.40
C GLU A 292 10.42 26.36 -2.45
#